data_AF-X1GDH2-F1
#
_entry.id   AF-X1GDH2-F1
#
_cell.length_a   1.000
_cell.length_b   1.000
_cell.length_c   1.000
_cell.angle_alpha   90.00
_cell.angle_beta   90.00
_cell.angle_gamma   90.00
#
_symmetry.space_group_name_H-M   'P 1'
#
loop_
_entity.id
_entity.type
_entity.pdbx_description
1 polymer ?
#
loop_
_entity_poly.entity_id
_entity_poly.type
_entity_poly.pdbx_seq_one_letter_code
_entity_poly.pdbx_strand_id
1 'polypeptide(L)'
;MCRDLHELLNVDYEGHPLSDLPMMDDIKDANDFTIVLDFTASADSQFWLNQAYAPYGTEVAFGLTAVKTPDAYAYYTAGQIFGILESLKGAAQYEVLINRPGIAVKGMDAQSMAHLYYIGLILLCNVKYFVVEKR
;
A
#
# COMPACT_ATOMS: atom_id res chain seq x y z
N MET A 1 13.91 15.25 8.46
CA MET A 1 12.49 15.66 8.56
C MET A 1 11.95 15.40 9.94
N CYS A 2 12.07 14.16 10.40
CA CYS A 2 11.53 13.64 11.66
C CYS A 2 12.08 14.23 12.97
N ARG A 3 12.86 15.33 12.93
CA ARG A 3 13.45 15.96 14.13
C ARG A 3 12.67 17.20 14.58
N ASP A 4 12.11 17.94 13.62
CA ASP A 4 11.26 19.10 13.88
C ASP A 4 10.31 19.28 12.69
N LEU A 5 9.04 19.00 12.92
CA LEU A 5 8.00 19.02 11.89
C LEU A 5 7.60 20.45 11.53
N HIS A 6 7.52 21.36 12.52
CA HIS A 6 7.12 22.74 12.33
C HIS A 6 8.23 23.59 11.67
N GLU A 7 9.51 23.22 11.86
CA GLU A 7 10.61 23.81 11.08
C GLU A 7 10.54 23.40 9.60
N LEU A 8 10.15 22.15 9.32
CA LEU A 8 10.12 21.59 7.98
C LEU A 8 8.91 22.05 7.17
N LEU A 9 7.72 22.05 7.78
CA LEU A 9 6.45 22.34 7.15
C LEU A 9 5.78 23.48 7.91
N ASN A 10 5.38 24.52 7.18
CA ASN A 10 4.69 25.68 7.74
C ASN A 10 3.20 25.71 7.42
N VAL A 11 2.81 25.05 6.33
CA VAL A 11 1.43 24.97 5.85
C VAL A 11 1.07 23.54 5.49
N ASP A 12 -0.21 23.21 5.57
CA ASP A 12 -0.76 21.96 5.09
C ASP A 12 -0.90 21.93 3.55
N TYR A 13 -1.51 20.87 3.03
CA TYR A 13 -1.73 20.68 1.60
C TYR A 13 -2.67 21.74 0.98
N GLU A 14 -3.63 22.26 1.75
CA GLU A 14 -4.56 23.30 1.29
C GLU A 14 -4.01 24.73 1.49
N GLY A 15 -2.84 24.85 2.13
CA GLY A 15 -2.18 26.12 2.41
C GLY A 15 -2.55 26.74 3.75
N HIS A 16 -3.27 26.03 4.62
CA HIS A 16 -3.55 26.48 5.97
C HIS A 16 -2.30 26.38 6.84
N PRO A 17 -1.97 27.41 7.64
CA PRO A 17 -0.87 27.33 8.59
C PRO A 17 -1.02 26.13 9.53
N LEU A 18 0.06 25.38 9.75
CA LEU A 18 0.05 24.26 10.70
C LEU A 18 -0.24 24.72 12.12
N SER A 19 0.10 25.97 12.46
CA SER A 19 -0.24 26.61 13.74
C SER A 19 -1.75 26.78 13.96
N ASP A 20 -2.56 26.73 12.90
CA ASP A 20 -4.01 26.89 13.00
C ASP A 20 -4.72 25.53 13.16
N LEU A 21 -3.98 24.42 13.11
CA LEU A 21 -4.48 23.06 13.23
C LEU A 21 -4.27 22.54 14.67
N PRO A 22 -5.32 22.46 15.51
CA PRO A 22 -5.16 22.11 16.93
C PRO A 22 -4.54 20.72 17.17
N MET A 23 -4.66 19.81 16.20
CA MET A 23 -4.06 18.48 16.29
C MET A 23 -2.53 18.48 16.17
N MET A 24 -1.92 19.60 15.76
CA MET A 24 -0.48 19.73 15.56
C MET A 24 0.26 20.36 16.74
N ASP A 25 -0.48 20.90 17.73
CA ASP A 25 0.08 21.65 18.87
C ASP A 25 1.07 20.80 19.70
N ASP A 26 0.76 19.52 19.87
CA ASP A 26 1.58 18.57 20.65
C ASP A 26 2.55 17.75 19.79
N ILE A 27 2.57 17.97 18.47
CA ILE A 27 3.42 17.21 17.53
C ILE A 27 4.68 18.01 17.22
N LYS A 28 5.84 17.46 17.57
CA LYS A 28 7.15 18.08 17.32
C LYS A 28 8.01 17.25 16.38
N ASP A 29 8.13 15.96 16.64
CA ASP A 29 9.06 15.09 15.93
C ASP A 29 8.44 13.71 15.64
N ALA A 30 9.20 12.79 15.02
CA ALA A 30 8.65 11.49 14.64
C ALA A 30 8.28 10.57 15.82
N ASN A 31 8.79 10.84 17.04
CA ASN A 31 8.42 10.08 18.23
C ASN A 31 6.99 10.35 18.67
N ASP A 32 6.42 11.49 18.28
CA ASP A 32 5.04 11.85 18.63
C ASP A 32 4.03 11.06 17.77
N PHE A 33 4.49 10.42 16.69
CA PHE A 33 3.68 9.53 15.87
C PHE A 33 3.88 8.07 16.29
N THR A 34 2.78 7.36 16.54
CA THR A 34 2.84 5.92 16.83
C THR A 34 3.17 5.10 15.59
N ILE A 35 2.61 5.48 14.43
CA ILE A 35 2.75 4.77 13.18
C ILE A 35 2.93 5.73 12.00
N VAL A 36 3.64 5.28 10.97
CA VAL A 36 3.71 5.94 9.65
C VAL A 36 3.13 4.99 8.61
N LEU A 37 2.15 5.49 7.86
CA LEU A 37 1.57 4.78 6.72
C LEU A 37 1.97 5.51 5.44
N ASP A 38 2.80 4.88 4.62
CA ASP A 38 3.26 5.47 3.35
C ASP A 38 2.54 4.83 2.16
N PHE A 39 1.84 5.66 1.39
CA PHE A 39 1.14 5.24 0.17
C PHE A 39 1.86 5.79 -1.05
N THR A 40 2.57 4.92 -1.78
CA THR A 40 3.41 5.36 -2.90
C THR A 40 3.46 4.36 -4.06
N ALA A 41 3.75 4.90 -5.25
CA ALA A 41 4.09 4.15 -6.44
C ALA A 41 5.60 4.12 -6.73
N SER A 42 6.42 4.80 -5.94
CA SER A 42 7.85 5.00 -6.16
C SER A 42 8.71 4.18 -5.18
N ALA A 43 10.04 4.34 -5.27
CA ALA A 43 10.99 3.77 -4.31
C ALA A 43 11.05 4.55 -2.99
N ASP A 44 10.24 5.59 -2.83
CA ASP A 44 10.25 6.48 -1.66
C ASP A 44 9.79 5.76 -0.37
N SER A 45 9.26 4.56 -0.45
CA SER A 45 8.95 3.75 0.74
C SER A 45 10.18 3.45 1.60
N GLN A 46 11.38 3.33 0.99
CA GLN A 46 12.63 3.21 1.76
C GLN A 46 12.98 4.48 2.54
N PHE A 47 12.48 5.64 2.13
CA PHE A 47 12.73 6.91 2.81
C PHE A 47 12.20 6.86 4.25
N TRP A 48 10.96 6.38 4.44
CA TRP A 48 10.34 6.30 5.77
C TRP A 48 10.99 5.26 6.68
N LEU A 49 11.56 4.19 6.12
CA LEU A 49 12.42 3.28 6.88
C LEU A 49 13.65 4.00 7.44
N ASN A 50 14.31 4.83 6.63
CA ASN A 50 15.51 5.54 7.04
C ASN A 50 15.23 6.74 7.95
N GLN A 51 14.05 7.36 7.84
CA GLN A 51 13.71 8.60 8.54
C GLN A 51 12.87 8.40 9.80
N ALA A 52 12.00 7.39 9.84
CA ALA A 52 11.13 7.12 10.99
C ALA A 52 11.60 5.86 11.74
N TYR A 53 11.67 4.71 11.05
CA TYR A 53 11.99 3.45 11.70
C TYR A 53 13.42 3.39 12.25
N ALA A 54 14.44 3.62 11.42
CA ALA A 54 15.83 3.45 11.85
C ALA A 54 16.27 4.41 12.99
N PRO A 55 15.95 5.72 12.97
CA PRO A 55 16.37 6.65 14.03
C PRO A 55 15.44 6.70 15.25
N TYR A 56 14.14 6.46 15.09
CA TYR A 56 13.14 6.66 16.17
C TYR A 56 12.42 5.37 16.58
N GLY A 57 12.54 4.29 15.81
CA GLY A 57 11.82 3.04 16.07
C GLY A 57 10.32 3.14 15.78
N THR A 58 9.84 4.24 15.20
CA THR A 58 8.43 4.42 14.81
C THR A 58 8.01 3.33 13.84
N GLU A 59 6.87 2.68 14.10
CA GLU A 59 6.38 1.59 13.27
C GLU A 59 5.93 2.10 11.89
N VAL A 60 6.34 1.40 10.82
CA VAL A 60 6.03 1.79 9.44
C VAL A 60 5.28 0.68 8.71
N ALA A 61 4.28 1.04 7.91
CA ALA A 61 3.65 0.13 6.94
C ALA A 61 3.47 0.83 5.59
N PHE A 62 3.39 0.01 4.54
CA PHE A 62 3.38 0.51 3.16
C PHE A 62 2.09 0.14 2.42
N GLY A 63 1.50 1.11 1.73
CA GLY A 63 0.50 0.90 0.69
C GLY A 63 1.12 1.10 -0.69
N LEU A 64 1.34 0.01 -1.42
CA LEU A 64 2.14 0.05 -2.64
C LEU A 64 1.37 -0.38 -3.88
N THR A 65 1.75 0.17 -5.02
CA THR A 65 1.35 -0.38 -6.32
C THR A 65 1.91 -1.79 -6.50
N ALA A 66 1.24 -2.61 -7.34
CA ALA A 66 1.56 -4.02 -7.51
C ALA A 66 3.02 -4.27 -7.97
N VAL A 67 3.62 -3.32 -8.70
CA VAL A 67 5.01 -3.44 -9.17
C VAL A 67 6.04 -3.19 -8.06
N LYS A 68 5.67 -2.48 -6.98
CA LYS A 68 6.56 -2.18 -5.84
C LYS A 68 6.32 -3.10 -4.64
N THR A 69 5.16 -3.75 -4.56
CA THR A 69 4.84 -4.71 -3.51
C THR A 69 5.93 -5.79 -3.30
N PRO A 70 6.53 -6.40 -4.35
CA PRO A 70 7.60 -7.38 -4.17
C PRO A 70 8.81 -6.85 -3.40
N ASP A 71 9.19 -5.58 -3.62
CA ASP A 71 10.32 -4.96 -2.94
C ASP A 71 10.09 -4.85 -1.43
N ALA A 72 8.83 -4.61 -1.02
CA ALA A 72 8.46 -4.43 0.39
C ALA A 72 8.53 -5.73 1.21
N TYR A 73 8.40 -6.89 0.58
CA TYR A 73 8.44 -8.17 1.30
C TYR A 73 9.77 -8.42 2.00
N ALA A 74 10.89 -7.93 1.47
CA ALA A 74 12.18 -8.02 2.13
C ALA A 74 12.16 -7.30 3.50
N TYR A 75 11.61 -6.09 3.55
CA TYR A 75 11.49 -5.31 4.78
C TYR A 75 10.47 -5.91 5.76
N TYR A 76 9.36 -6.44 5.24
CA TYR A 76 8.33 -7.08 6.07
C TYR A 76 8.85 -8.33 6.75
N THR A 77 9.51 -9.22 5.99
CA THR A 77 10.11 -10.45 6.53
C THR A 77 11.26 -10.18 7.49
N ALA A 78 12.00 -9.08 7.31
CA ALA A 78 13.02 -8.63 8.24
C ALA A 78 12.46 -7.97 9.51
N GLY A 79 11.15 -7.76 9.62
CA GLY A 79 10.50 -7.10 10.76
C GLY A 79 10.73 -5.58 10.82
N GLN A 80 11.13 -4.97 9.69
CA GLN A 80 11.38 -3.53 9.60
C GLN A 80 10.11 -2.72 9.29
N ILE A 81 9.09 -3.37 8.74
CA ILE A 81 7.75 -2.83 8.58
C ILE A 81 6.73 -3.81 9.15
N PHE A 82 5.61 -3.29 9.68
CA PHE A 82 4.60 -4.13 10.32
C PHE A 82 3.49 -4.61 9.37
N GLY A 83 3.42 -4.05 8.15
CA GLY A 83 2.37 -4.42 7.20
C GLY A 83 2.56 -3.89 5.78
N ILE A 84 1.88 -4.56 4.85
CA ILE A 84 1.81 -4.17 3.44
C ILE A 84 0.33 -4.20 3.01
N LEU A 85 -0.16 -3.06 2.53
CA LEU A 85 -1.43 -2.95 1.82
C LEU A 85 -1.16 -3.08 0.31
N GLU A 86 -1.40 -4.27 -0.23
CA GLU A 86 -1.03 -4.63 -1.59
C GLU A 86 -2.02 -4.10 -2.66
N SER A 87 -1.77 -2.94 -3.24
CA SER A 87 -2.48 -2.45 -4.45
C SER A 87 -4.01 -2.66 -4.37
N LEU A 88 -4.64 -3.12 -5.47
CA LEU A 88 -6.07 -3.39 -5.57
C LEU A 88 -6.55 -4.49 -4.60
N LYS A 89 -5.77 -5.56 -4.41
CA LYS A 89 -6.16 -6.70 -3.57
C LYS A 89 -6.21 -6.31 -2.09
N GLY A 90 -5.17 -5.66 -1.60
CA GLY A 90 -5.08 -5.14 -0.24
C GLY A 90 -6.14 -4.07 0.03
N ALA A 91 -6.39 -3.18 -0.93
CA ALA A 91 -7.48 -2.21 -0.84
C ALA A 91 -8.85 -2.90 -0.74
N ALA A 92 -9.11 -3.94 -1.54
CA ALA A 92 -10.37 -4.68 -1.48
C ALA A 92 -10.53 -5.43 -0.14
N GLN A 93 -9.46 -6.06 0.34
CA GLN A 93 -9.45 -6.72 1.65
C GLN A 93 -9.74 -5.70 2.77
N TYR A 94 -9.16 -4.51 2.70
CA TYR A 94 -9.43 -3.44 3.65
C TYR A 94 -10.88 -2.95 3.59
N GLU A 95 -11.42 -2.70 2.40
CA GLU A 95 -12.83 -2.34 2.20
C GLU A 95 -13.79 -3.37 2.82
N VAL A 96 -13.50 -4.68 2.62
CA VAL A 96 -14.28 -5.77 3.23
C VAL A 96 -14.11 -5.77 4.75
N LEU A 97 -12.88 -5.61 5.26
CA LEU A 97 -12.57 -5.60 6.69
C LEU A 97 -13.36 -4.52 7.45
N ILE A 98 -13.50 -3.34 6.84
CA ILE A 98 -14.25 -2.22 7.44
C ILE A 98 -15.75 -2.24 7.11
N ASN A 99 -16.25 -3.30 6.45
CA ASN A 99 -17.64 -3.45 6.00
C ASN A 99 -18.12 -2.31 5.08
N ARG A 100 -17.23 -1.77 4.24
CA ARG A 100 -17.54 -0.73 3.25
C ARG A 100 -17.00 -1.13 1.86
N PRO A 101 -17.61 -2.15 1.22
CA PRO A 101 -17.21 -2.56 -0.13
C PRO A 101 -17.39 -1.40 -1.11
N GLY A 102 -16.33 -1.09 -1.84
CA GLY A 102 -16.22 0.09 -2.68
C GLY A 102 -15.68 -0.24 -4.07
N ILE A 103 -14.76 0.59 -4.55
CA ILE A 103 -14.20 0.46 -5.91
C ILE A 103 -13.21 -0.70 -5.95
N ALA A 104 -12.48 -0.96 -4.87
CA ALA A 104 -11.47 -2.00 -4.87
C ALA A 104 -12.10 -3.40 -4.92
N VAL A 105 -13.14 -3.66 -4.13
CA VAL A 105 -13.90 -4.92 -4.17
C VAL A 105 -14.50 -5.16 -5.56
N LYS A 106 -15.15 -4.16 -6.15
CA LYS A 106 -15.69 -4.27 -7.53
C LYS A 106 -14.60 -4.57 -8.56
N GLY A 107 -13.43 -3.94 -8.40
CA GLY A 107 -12.27 -4.20 -9.25
C GLY A 107 -11.77 -5.64 -9.11
N MET A 108 -11.73 -6.18 -7.88
CA MET A 108 -11.36 -7.57 -7.61
C MET A 108 -12.36 -8.58 -8.18
N ASP A 109 -13.67 -8.30 -8.13
CA ASP A 109 -14.68 -9.14 -8.76
C ASP A 109 -14.49 -9.21 -10.28
N ALA A 110 -14.29 -8.05 -10.92
CA ALA A 110 -14.04 -7.98 -12.36
C ALA A 110 -12.75 -8.72 -12.77
N GLN A 111 -11.66 -8.54 -12.00
CA GLN A 111 -10.42 -9.28 -12.20
C GLN A 111 -10.63 -10.79 -12.05
N SER A 112 -11.39 -11.23 -11.06
CA SER A 112 -11.67 -12.65 -10.83
C SER A 112 -12.45 -13.27 -12.00
N MET A 113 -13.46 -12.57 -12.52
CA MET A 113 -14.21 -12.99 -13.71
C MET A 113 -13.34 -13.04 -14.98
N ALA A 114 -12.45 -12.06 -15.17
CA ALA A 114 -11.50 -12.06 -16.27
C ALA A 114 -10.55 -13.27 -16.20
N HIS A 115 -10.03 -13.60 -15.01
CA HIS A 115 -9.18 -14.78 -14.84
C HIS A 115 -9.92 -16.08 -15.14
N LEU A 116 -11.17 -16.23 -14.67
CA LEU A 116 -11.99 -17.41 -15.00
C LEU A 116 -12.23 -17.54 -16.50
N TYR A 117 -12.49 -16.43 -17.19
CA TYR A 117 -12.63 -16.41 -18.64
C TYR A 117 -11.35 -16.89 -19.34
N TYR A 118 -10.18 -16.38 -18.96
CA TYR A 118 -8.90 -16.83 -19.53
C TYR A 118 -8.64 -18.32 -19.28
N ILE A 119 -8.92 -18.81 -18.07
CA ILE A 119 -8.81 -20.24 -17.76
C ILE A 119 -9.72 -21.07 -18.69
N GLY A 120 -10.97 -20.63 -18.89
CA GLY A 120 -11.91 -21.28 -19.81
C GLY A 120 -11.38 -21.34 -21.24
N LEU A 121 -10.82 -20.24 -21.76
CA LEU A 121 -10.21 -20.20 -23.09
C LEU A 121 -9.00 -21.15 -23.19
N ILE A 122 -8.14 -21.19 -22.18
CA ILE A 122 -6.98 -22.09 -22.15
C ILE A 122 -7.44 -23.56 -22.19
N LEU A 123 -8.47 -23.91 -21.42
CA LEU A 123 -9.04 -25.25 -21.44
C LEU A 123 -9.61 -25.62 -22.81
N LEU A 124 -10.35 -24.71 -23.45
CA LEU A 124 -10.87 -24.93 -24.80
C LEU A 124 -9.76 -25.13 -25.83
N CYS A 125 -8.69 -24.31 -25.77
CA CYS A 125 -7.52 -24.45 -26.63
C CYS A 125 -6.82 -25.81 -26.42
N ASN A 126 -6.65 -26.23 -25.16
CA ASN A 126 -6.07 -27.53 -24.85
C ASN A 126 -6.93 -28.69 -25.37
N VAL A 127 -8.25 -28.64 -25.18
CA VAL A 127 -9.16 -29.66 -25.71
C VAL A 127 -9.07 -29.74 -27.24
N LYS A 128 -9.10 -28.59 -27.93
CA LYS A 128 -8.92 -28.54 -29.39
C LYS A 128 -7.60 -29.20 -29.81
N TYR A 129 -6.49 -28.86 -29.17
CA TYR A 129 -5.17 -29.43 -29.47
C TYR A 129 -5.17 -30.96 -29.36
N PHE A 130 -5.70 -31.51 -28.26
CA PHE A 130 -5.69 -32.95 -28.05
C PHE A 130 -6.70 -33.73 -28.91
N VAL A 131 -7.83 -33.12 -29.30
CA VAL A 131 -8.88 -33.78 -30.09
C VAL A 131 -8.63 -33.66 -31.60
N VAL A 132 -8.09 -32.52 -32.06
CA VAL A 132 -8.00 -32.19 -33.50
C VAL A 132 -6.59 -32.37 -34.06
N GLU A 133 -5.54 -31.97 -33.32
CA GLU A 133 -4.16 -31.93 -33.86
C GLU A 133 -3.31 -33.15 -33.46
N LYS A 134 -3.66 -33.86 -32.39
CA LYS A 134 -2.89 -35.02 -31.90
C LYS A 134 -3.44 -36.38 -32.38
N ARG A 135 -4.35 -36.36 -33.34
CA ARG A 135 -4.91 -37.54 -34.03
C ARG A 135 -4.40 -37.57 -35.46
#